data_AF-A0A832TPF2-F1
#
_entry.id   AF-A0A832TPF2-F1
#
_cell.length_a   1.000
_cell.length_b   1.000
_cell.length_c   1.000
_cell.angle_alpha   90.00
_cell.angle_beta   90.00
_cell.angle_gamma   90.00
#
_symmetry.space_group_name_H-M   'P 1'
#
loop_
_entity.id
_entity.type
_entity.pdbx_description
1 polymer ?
#
loop_
_entity_poly.entity_id
_entity_poly.type
_entity_poly.pdbx_seq_one_letter_code
_entity_poly.pdbx_strand_id
1 'polypeptide(L)'
;GGIEPKLYQKVGCDFTLGYDNKNSFPVCIQVNQNGDNKFTPSPFDRGQPTLFLPGEHQNVFTITISKDVKWHLTAPHSDLELEC
;
A
#
# COMPACT_ATOMS: atom_id res chain seq x y z
N GLY A 1 -11.00 10.83 -8.36
CA GLY A 1 -10.33 9.52 -8.47
C GLY A 1 -9.26 9.44 -7.40
N GLY A 2 -8.89 8.23 -7.01
CA GLY A 2 -8.00 8.01 -5.89
C GLY A 2 -7.39 6.60 -5.93
N ILE A 3 -6.31 6.36 -5.20
CA ILE A 3 -5.75 5.04 -4.98
C ILE A 3 -6.05 4.62 -3.54
N GLU A 4 -6.72 3.48 -3.40
CA GLU A 4 -7.09 2.90 -2.11
C GLU A 4 -6.27 1.61 -1.87
N PRO A 5 -5.50 1.50 -0.77
CA PRO A 5 -4.82 0.26 -0.41
C PRO A 5 -5.84 -0.78 0.05
N LYS A 6 -5.57 -2.05 -0.26
CA LYS A 6 -6.44 -3.18 0.10
C LYS A 6 -5.63 -4.33 0.68
N LEU A 7 -6.13 -4.93 1.77
CA LEU A 7 -5.67 -6.20 2.30
C LEU A 7 -6.44 -7.34 1.63
N TYR A 8 -5.73 -8.31 1.04
CA TYR A 8 -6.35 -9.47 0.40
C TYR A 8 -6.14 -10.76 1.20
N GLN A 9 -5.00 -10.89 1.88
CA GLN A 9 -4.71 -12.08 2.68
C GLN A 9 -3.87 -11.73 3.91
N LYS A 10 -4.19 -12.38 5.03
CA LYS A 10 -3.37 -12.41 6.26
C LYS A 10 -3.12 -13.88 6.65
N VAL A 11 -1.86 -14.28 6.78
CA VAL A 11 -1.46 -15.60 7.31
C VAL A 11 -0.41 -15.38 8.40
N GLY A 12 -0.80 -15.50 9.67
CA GLY A 12 0.07 -15.09 10.77
C GLY A 12 0.43 -13.60 10.65
N CYS A 13 1.73 -13.31 10.54
CA CYS A 13 2.22 -11.94 10.29
C CYS A 13 2.54 -11.64 8.82
N ASP A 14 2.13 -12.49 7.88
CA ASP A 14 2.28 -12.26 6.44
C ASP A 14 1.02 -11.61 5.88
N PHE A 15 1.18 -10.48 5.18
CA PHE A 15 0.10 -9.67 4.63
C PHE A 15 0.28 -9.49 3.12
N THR A 16 -0.69 -9.96 2.34
CA THR A 16 -0.74 -9.76 0.90
C THR A 16 -1.63 -8.57 0.58
N LEU A 17 -1.04 -7.58 -0.06
CA LEU A 17 -1.59 -6.24 -0.26
C LEU A 17 -1.79 -5.95 -1.74
N GLY A 18 -2.74 -5.08 -2.04
CA GLY A 18 -2.91 -4.50 -3.36
C GLY A 18 -3.60 -3.15 -3.26
N TYR A 19 -4.21 -2.71 -4.35
CA TYR A 19 -4.82 -1.38 -4.41
C TYR A 19 -5.97 -1.32 -5.42
N ASP A 20 -6.80 -0.29 -5.30
CA ASP A 20 -7.75 0.14 -6.34
C ASP A 20 -7.44 1.57 -6.74
N ASN A 21 -6.98 1.76 -7.99
CA ASN A 21 -6.79 3.08 -8.57
C ASN A 21 -8.05 3.48 -9.36
N LYS A 22 -8.90 4.28 -8.72
CA LYS A 22 -10.13 4.85 -9.29
C LYS A 22 -9.87 5.97 -10.30
N ASN A 23 -8.62 6.31 -10.59
CA ASN A 23 -8.30 7.21 -11.71
C ASN A 23 -8.34 6.42 -13.04
N SER A 24 -8.73 7.09 -14.12
CA SER A 24 -8.71 6.49 -15.46
C SER A 24 -7.31 6.45 -16.09
N PHE A 25 -6.27 6.80 -15.34
CA PHE A 25 -4.88 6.91 -15.78
C PHE A 25 -3.92 6.37 -14.71
N PRO A 26 -2.73 5.90 -15.10
CA PRO A 26 -1.72 5.45 -14.15
C PRO A 26 -1.18 6.63 -13.33
N VAL A 27 -0.88 6.38 -12.07
CA VAL A 27 -0.32 7.38 -11.14
C VAL A 27 1.02 6.88 -10.61
N CYS A 28 2.03 7.74 -10.62
CA CYS A 28 3.37 7.43 -10.12
C CYS A 28 3.59 8.14 -8.78
N ILE A 29 3.83 7.37 -7.72
CA ILE A 29 4.13 7.88 -6.38
C ILE A 29 5.39 7.15 -5.89
N GLN A 30 6.51 7.86 -5.79
CA GLN A 30 7.74 7.26 -5.28
C GLN A 30 7.62 6.98 -3.77
N VAL A 31 8.42 6.04 -3.25
CA VAL A 31 8.41 5.73 -1.81
C VAL A 31 8.72 6.99 -1.00
N ASN A 32 7.84 7.29 -0.04
CA ASN A 32 7.91 8.48 0.82
C ASN A 32 7.95 9.81 0.03
N GLN A 33 7.47 9.84 -1.23
CA GLN A 33 7.30 11.08 -1.99
C GLN A 33 6.24 11.93 -1.30
N ASN A 34 6.61 13.14 -0.87
CA ASN A 34 5.73 14.04 -0.13
C ASN A 34 5.10 13.43 1.13
N GLY A 35 5.68 12.35 1.67
CA GLY A 35 5.16 11.64 2.84
C GLY A 35 4.20 10.48 2.53
N ASP A 36 4.01 10.14 1.25
CA ASP A 36 3.09 9.10 0.79
C ASP A 36 3.80 7.83 0.29
N ASN A 37 3.02 6.80 -0.02
CA ASN A 37 3.49 5.50 -0.48
C ASN A 37 4.60 4.92 0.42
N LYS A 38 4.36 4.93 1.74
CA LYS A 38 5.34 4.52 2.75
C LYS A 38 4.72 3.68 3.85
N PHE A 39 5.53 2.83 4.47
CA PHE A 39 5.18 2.19 5.74
C PHE A 39 5.68 2.99 6.93
N THR A 40 4.93 3.03 8.02
CA THR A 40 5.42 3.48 9.33
C THR A 40 5.16 2.43 10.40
N PRO A 41 6.07 2.24 11.38
CA PRO A 41 7.43 2.79 11.45
C PRO A 41 8.36 2.23 10.37
N SER A 42 9.58 2.79 10.27
CA SER A 42 10.59 2.38 9.31
C SER A 42 10.93 0.87 9.38
N PRO A 43 11.41 0.26 8.28
CA PRO A 43 11.68 0.85 6.96
C PRO A 43 10.43 1.31 6.21
N PHE A 44 10.56 2.43 5.48
CA PHE A 44 9.48 3.00 4.67
C PHE A 44 9.19 2.18 3.42
N ASP A 45 10.23 1.62 2.82
CA ASP A 45 10.14 0.67 1.72
C ASP A 45 10.02 -0.76 2.27
N ARG A 46 8.96 -1.44 1.86
CA ARG A 46 8.74 -2.87 2.12
C ARG A 46 8.29 -3.59 0.84
N GLY A 47 8.62 -3.05 -0.33
CA GLY A 47 8.28 -3.62 -1.63
C GLY A 47 6.96 -3.13 -2.22
N GLN A 48 6.39 -2.05 -1.69
CA GLN A 48 5.21 -1.43 -2.30
C GLN A 48 5.51 -0.87 -3.71
N PRO A 49 4.54 -0.91 -4.65
CA PRO A 49 4.75 -0.40 -6.01
C PRO A 49 4.90 1.12 -6.03
N THR A 50 5.56 1.65 -7.07
CA THR A 50 5.63 3.10 -7.33
C THR A 50 4.80 3.54 -8.53
N LEU A 51 4.29 2.61 -9.32
CA LEU A 51 3.36 2.83 -10.43
C LEU A 51 2.03 2.13 -10.16
N PHE A 52 0.95 2.89 -10.10
CA PHE A 52 -0.40 2.42 -9.81
C PHE A 52 -1.25 2.50 -11.09
N LEU A 53 -1.50 1.36 -11.73
CA LEU A 53 -2.33 1.28 -12.95
C LEU A 53 -3.82 1.44 -12.61
N PRO A 54 -4.68 1.92 -13.53
CA PRO A 54 -6.12 2.01 -13.30
C PRO A 54 -6.76 0.67 -12.88
N GLY A 55 -7.79 0.76 -12.05
CA GLY A 55 -8.60 -0.37 -11.59
C GLY A 55 -8.08 -1.08 -10.34
N GLU A 56 -8.66 -2.24 -10.06
CA GLU A 56 -8.33 -3.07 -8.91
C GLU A 56 -7.20 -4.05 -9.24
N HIS A 57 -6.14 -3.98 -8.43
CA HIS A 57 -4.96 -4.85 -8.52
C HIS A 57 -4.84 -5.63 -7.22
N GLN A 58 -5.02 -6.95 -7.31
CA GLN A 58 -4.97 -7.87 -6.18
C GLN A 58 -3.59 -8.50 -6.08
N ASN A 59 -3.19 -8.91 -4.86
CA ASN A 59 -1.97 -9.69 -4.62
C ASN A 59 -0.69 -9.06 -5.22
N VAL A 60 -0.56 -7.75 -5.12
CA VAL A 60 0.51 -6.97 -5.75
C VAL A 60 1.86 -7.21 -5.08
N PHE A 61 1.87 -7.25 -3.74
CA PHE A 61 3.08 -7.53 -2.96
C PHE A 61 2.69 -8.15 -1.61
N THR A 62 3.67 -8.76 -0.95
CA THR A 62 3.50 -9.36 0.38
C THR A 62 4.58 -8.84 1.31
N ILE A 63 4.20 -8.54 2.55
CA ILE A 63 5.13 -8.16 3.61
C ILE A 63 4.96 -9.08 4.82
N THR A 64 6.06 -9.35 5.50
CA THR A 64 6.05 -9.95 6.84
C THR A 64 6.38 -8.87 7.85
N ILE A 65 5.59 -8.74 8.91
CA ILE A 65 5.81 -7.76 9.98
C ILE A 65 6.08 -8.46 11.30
N SER A 66 6.78 -7.80 12.22
CA SER A 66 7.02 -8.28 13.59
C SER A 66 6.41 -7.37 14.67
N LYS A 67 5.73 -6.32 14.22
CA LYS A 67 5.02 -5.30 14.99
C LYS A 67 4.07 -4.58 14.05
N ASP A 68 3.11 -3.87 14.62
CA ASP A 68 2.12 -3.12 13.85
C ASP A 68 2.77 -2.10 12.92
N VAL A 69 2.24 -2.04 11.71
CA VAL A 69 2.65 -1.06 10.70
C VAL A 69 1.43 -0.46 10.02
N LYS A 70 1.60 0.76 9.51
CA LYS A 70 0.61 1.44 8.68
C LYS A 70 1.18 1.69 7.29
N TRP A 71 0.46 1.31 6.25
CA TRP A 71 0.76 1.71 4.87
C TRP A 71 0.00 3.01 4.56
N HIS A 72 0.74 4.08 4.30
CA HIS A 72 0.20 5.36 3.89
C HIS A 72 0.18 5.46 2.37
N LEU A 73 -1.01 5.59 1.79
CA LEU A 73 -1.18 5.78 0.35
C LEU A 73 -2.26 6.84 0.11
N THR A 74 -1.88 8.02 -0.36
CA THR A 74 -2.87 9.06 -0.65
C THR A 74 -3.25 9.06 -2.12
N ALA A 75 -4.49 8.67 -2.37
CA ALA A 75 -5.45 9.60 -2.97
C ALA A 75 -6.86 9.04 -2.72
N PRO A 76 -7.82 9.74 -2.07
CA PRO A 76 -7.67 10.62 -0.92
C PRO A 76 -7.48 9.80 0.37
N HIS A 77 -6.40 10.07 1.12
CA HIS A 77 -6.14 9.66 2.52
C HIS A 77 -6.67 8.29 2.97
N SER A 78 -6.20 7.22 2.37
CA SER A 78 -6.49 5.88 2.88
C SER A 78 -5.21 5.27 3.44
N ASP A 79 -5.19 5.15 4.76
CA ASP A 79 -4.19 4.37 5.45
C ASP A 79 -4.71 2.94 5.63
N LEU A 80 -3.82 1.96 5.52
CA LEU A 80 -4.12 0.58 5.89
C LEU A 80 -3.27 0.17 7.10
N GLU A 81 -3.94 -0.12 8.20
CA GLU A 81 -3.33 -0.61 9.45
C GLU A 81 -3.21 -2.13 9.41
N LEU A 82 -2.02 -2.63 9.76
CA LEU A 82 -1.68 -4.04 9.73
C LEU A 82 -1.14 -4.44 11.10
N GLU A 83 -1.87 -5.34 11.75
CA GLU A 83 -1.56 -5.82 13.10
C GLU A 83 -1.19 -7.29 13.06
N CYS A 84 -0.03 -7.64 13.63
CA CYS A 84 0.26 -9.02 14.01
C CYS A 84 0.04 -9.16 15.52
#